data_AF-A0A7S1XFL4-F1
#
_entry.id   AF-A0A7S1XFL4-F1
#
_cell.length_a   1.000
_cell.length_b   1.000
_cell.length_c   1.000
_cell.angle_alpha   90.00
_cell.angle_beta   90.00
_cell.angle_gamma   90.00
#
_symmetry.space_group_name_H-M   'P 1'
#
loop_
_entity.id
_entity.type
_entity.pdbx_description
1 polymer ?
#
loop_
_entity_poly.entity_id
_entity_poly.type
_entity_poly.pdbx_seq_one_letter_code
_entity_poly.pdbx_strand_id
1 'polypeptide(L)'
;SMSLNPSDNYVLLTCARLLQIQKSVEDPSDHLRLTCGAIVALEIGLRYSGSNFHMRLLLIELYLTIGAGWCALEHWRVLDVKHIQWVTLSHHVYLPFFQLACWEGHKMISAGILEISQENLREGDESVQRAIEKGSFNTAIEITSFQQRLERSWILALHSVFSRYVTLFDSWEPRRAARKLNTGTGCNAKWKDHELISNEDHETLGFLLMNSPRHQGHLAVPIEEISLLSCQELIL
;
A
#
# COMPACT_ATOMS: atom_id res chain seq x y z
N SER A 1 -13.37 8.31 -23.61
CA SER A 1 -12.75 9.64 -23.53
C SER A 1 -12.16 9.80 -22.14
N MET A 2 -10.87 10.10 -22.04
CA MET A 2 -10.12 10.14 -20.78
C MET A 2 -10.11 11.58 -20.24
N SER A 3 -11.30 12.12 -19.94
CA SER A 3 -11.47 13.46 -19.39
C SER A 3 -12.20 13.36 -18.06
N LEU A 4 -11.62 13.91 -17.00
CA LEU A 4 -12.27 14.05 -15.70
C LEU A 4 -13.61 14.78 -15.91
N ASN A 5 -14.72 14.17 -15.55
CA ASN A 5 -16.01 14.85 -15.69
C ASN A 5 -16.14 15.85 -14.55
N PRO A 6 -16.61 17.09 -14.77
CA PRO A 6 -16.84 18.05 -13.68
C PRO A 6 -17.76 17.50 -12.58
N SER A 7 -18.63 16.56 -12.93
CA SER A 7 -19.50 15.83 -12.00
C SER A 7 -18.74 14.98 -10.98
N ASP A 8 -17.51 14.58 -11.30
CA ASP A 8 -16.70 13.70 -10.46
C ASP A 8 -16.39 14.33 -9.12
N ASN A 9 -16.14 15.64 -9.12
CA ASN A 9 -15.88 16.40 -7.91
C ASN A 9 -17.10 16.43 -6.98
N TYR A 10 -18.33 16.40 -7.52
CA TYR A 10 -19.53 16.33 -6.69
C TYR A 10 -19.69 14.97 -6.02
N VAL A 11 -19.32 13.88 -6.71
CA VAL A 11 -19.30 12.54 -6.10
C VAL A 11 -18.29 12.51 -4.95
N LEU A 12 -17.06 12.95 -5.20
CA LEU A 12 -16.01 13.00 -4.17
C LEU A 12 -16.41 13.89 -2.99
N LEU A 13 -17.00 15.07 -3.23
CA LEU A 13 -17.49 15.97 -2.19
C LEU A 13 -18.63 15.33 -1.38
N THR A 14 -19.54 14.60 -2.05
CA THR A 14 -20.63 13.88 -1.38
C THR A 14 -20.07 12.80 -0.46
N CYS A 15 -19.12 12.00 -0.95
CA CYS A 15 -18.43 10.99 -0.16
C CYS A 15 -17.70 11.62 1.03
N ALA A 16 -16.93 12.70 0.82
CA ALA A 16 -16.26 13.42 1.89
C ALA A 16 -17.25 13.88 2.98
N ARG A 17 -18.41 14.41 2.57
CA ARG A 17 -19.44 14.85 3.51
C ARG A 17 -20.06 13.69 4.29
N LEU A 18 -20.34 12.55 3.63
CA LEU A 18 -20.84 11.35 4.30
C LEU A 18 -19.84 10.81 5.32
N LEU A 19 -18.56 10.72 4.95
CA LEU A 19 -17.48 10.28 5.86
C LEU A 19 -17.23 11.28 7.01
N GLN A 20 -17.48 12.57 6.79
CA GLN A 20 -17.42 13.57 7.86
C GLN A 20 -18.58 13.39 8.85
N ILE A 21 -19.80 13.18 8.37
CA ILE A 21 -20.97 12.93 9.22
C ILE A 21 -20.77 11.63 10.00
N GLN A 22 -20.28 10.59 9.33
CA GLN A 22 -19.98 9.29 9.95
C GLN A 22 -19.09 9.41 11.18
N LYS A 23 -18.10 10.31 11.17
CA LYS A 23 -17.21 10.55 12.32
C LYS A 23 -17.90 11.21 13.51
N SER A 24 -19.01 11.92 13.26
CA SER A 24 -19.79 12.58 14.30
C SER A 24 -20.88 11.69 14.92
N VAL A 25 -21.14 10.53 14.32
CA VAL A 25 -22.15 9.59 14.80
C VAL A 25 -21.51 8.54 15.70
N GLU A 26 -22.11 8.32 16.87
CA GLU A 26 -21.63 7.32 17.85
C GLU A 26 -22.14 5.90 17.55
N ASP A 27 -23.31 5.77 16.92
CA ASP A 27 -23.91 4.47 16.63
C ASP A 27 -23.16 3.72 15.50
N PRO A 28 -22.64 2.50 15.77
CA PRO A 28 -22.00 1.67 14.76
C PRO A 28 -22.90 1.35 13.55
N SER A 29 -24.22 1.27 13.75
CA SER A 29 -25.16 0.93 12.67
C SER A 29 -25.24 2.07 11.63
N ASP A 30 -25.27 3.31 12.10
CA ASP A 30 -25.23 4.50 11.27
C ASP A 30 -23.86 4.69 10.60
N HIS A 31 -22.78 4.32 11.30
CA HIS A 31 -21.43 4.35 10.74
C HIS A 31 -21.33 3.45 9.49
N LEU A 32 -21.83 2.22 9.60
CA LEU A 32 -21.87 1.29 8.46
C LEU A 32 -22.79 1.80 7.35
N ARG A 33 -23.97 2.32 7.68
CA ARG A 33 -24.93 2.86 6.71
C ARG A 33 -24.33 4.00 5.88
N LEU A 34 -23.62 4.93 6.52
CA LEU A 34 -22.97 6.06 5.85
C LEU A 34 -21.79 5.61 4.98
N THR A 35 -21.01 4.63 5.45
CA THR A 35 -19.92 4.02 4.65
C THR A 35 -20.47 3.37 3.38
N CYS A 36 -21.51 2.54 3.53
CA CYS A 36 -22.18 1.89 2.41
C CYS A 36 -22.78 2.91 1.44
N GLY A 37 -23.34 4.01 1.94
CA GLY A 37 -23.81 5.12 1.11
C GLY A 37 -22.70 5.75 0.27
N ALA A 38 -21.52 5.97 0.85
CA ALA A 38 -20.36 6.49 0.13
C ALA A 38 -19.83 5.48 -0.91
N ILE A 39 -19.79 4.18 -0.59
CA ILE A 39 -19.44 3.12 -1.53
C ILE A 39 -20.38 3.11 -2.74
N VAL A 40 -21.69 3.14 -2.51
CA VAL A 40 -22.70 3.14 -3.58
C VAL A 40 -22.54 4.38 -4.47
N ALA A 41 -22.28 5.55 -3.89
CA ALA A 41 -22.05 6.77 -4.65
C ALA A 41 -20.79 6.66 -5.55
N LEU A 42 -19.70 6.09 -5.05
CA LEU A 42 -18.47 5.88 -5.81
C LEU A 42 -18.63 4.83 -6.92
N GLU A 43 -19.32 3.72 -6.64
CA GLU A 43 -19.64 2.70 -7.64
C GLU A 43 -20.48 3.28 -8.79
N ILE A 44 -21.48 4.09 -8.48
CA ILE A 44 -22.26 4.80 -9.50
C ILE A 44 -21.38 5.80 -10.26
N GLY A 45 -20.56 6.58 -9.54
CA GLY A 45 -19.63 7.54 -10.15
C GLY A 45 -18.65 6.89 -11.13
N LEU A 46 -18.06 5.75 -10.75
CA LEU A 46 -17.12 5.00 -11.57
C LEU A 46 -17.77 4.33 -12.80
N ARG A 47 -19.08 4.08 -12.80
CA ARG A 47 -19.79 3.64 -14.02
C ARG A 47 -19.78 4.72 -15.11
N TYR A 48 -19.80 5.99 -14.72
CA TYR A 48 -19.75 7.13 -15.65
C TYR A 48 -18.31 7.60 -15.92
N SER A 49 -17.45 7.55 -14.90
CA SER A 49 -16.07 8.03 -14.93
C SER A 49 -15.10 6.92 -14.52
N GLY A 50 -15.09 5.83 -15.29
CA GLY A 50 -14.32 4.62 -14.99
C GLY A 50 -12.80 4.77 -14.97
N SER A 51 -12.26 5.92 -15.40
CA SER A 51 -10.84 6.26 -15.30
C SER A 51 -10.50 7.18 -14.12
N ASN A 52 -11.46 7.51 -13.24
CA ASN A 52 -11.20 8.40 -12.13
C ASN A 52 -10.41 7.69 -11.02
N PHE A 53 -9.12 8.01 -10.96
CA PHE A 53 -8.17 7.43 -10.01
C PHE A 53 -8.55 7.70 -8.55
N HIS A 54 -8.91 8.94 -8.20
CA HIS A 54 -9.24 9.32 -6.83
C HIS A 54 -10.49 8.60 -6.31
N MET A 55 -11.55 8.49 -7.13
CA MET A 55 -12.75 7.74 -6.76
C MET A 55 -12.44 6.28 -6.48
N ARG A 56 -11.64 5.66 -7.36
CA ARG A 56 -11.31 4.24 -7.23
C ARG A 56 -10.43 3.98 -6.02
N LEU A 57 -9.43 4.84 -5.76
CA LEU A 57 -8.58 4.68 -4.59
C LEU A 57 -9.37 4.87 -3.28
N LEU A 58 -10.28 5.85 -3.22
CA LEU A 58 -11.17 6.02 -2.07
C LEU A 58 -12.09 4.80 -1.90
N LEU A 59 -12.61 4.26 -2.98
CA LEU A 59 -13.48 3.08 -2.95
C LEU A 59 -12.75 1.84 -2.40
N ILE A 60 -11.48 1.65 -2.77
CA ILE A 60 -10.63 0.58 -2.23
C ILE A 60 -10.48 0.72 -0.71
N GLU A 61 -10.17 1.92 -0.20
CA GLU A 61 -10.06 2.17 1.24
C GLU A 61 -11.37 1.90 2.00
N LEU A 62 -12.52 2.30 1.43
CA LEU A 62 -13.82 2.03 2.05
C LEU A 62 -14.15 0.54 2.04
N TYR A 63 -13.84 -0.18 0.96
CA TYR A 63 -14.00 -1.63 0.91
C TYR A 63 -13.14 -2.35 1.95
N LEU A 64 -11.89 -1.94 2.11
CA LEU A 64 -11.00 -2.47 3.14
C LEU A 64 -11.53 -2.17 4.55
N THR A 65 -12.12 -1.00 4.76
CA THR A 65 -12.69 -0.60 6.06
C THR A 65 -13.88 -1.47 6.46
N ILE A 66 -14.72 -1.88 5.51
CA ILE A 66 -15.84 -2.82 5.77
C ILE A 66 -15.43 -4.30 5.70
N GLY A 67 -14.14 -4.60 5.51
CA GLY A 67 -13.62 -5.97 5.41
C GLY A 67 -13.83 -6.65 4.05
N ALA A 68 -14.28 -5.93 3.03
CA ALA A 68 -14.50 -6.45 1.67
C ALA A 68 -13.20 -6.47 0.85
N GLY A 69 -12.21 -7.25 1.30
CA GLY A 69 -10.88 -7.32 0.69
C GLY A 69 -10.87 -7.76 -0.78
N TRP A 70 -11.80 -8.63 -1.18
CA TRP A 70 -11.90 -9.09 -2.58
C TRP A 70 -12.36 -7.98 -3.52
N CYS A 71 -13.38 -7.20 -3.14
CA CYS A 71 -13.86 -6.06 -3.92
C CYS A 71 -12.77 -4.99 -4.06
N ALA A 72 -12.02 -4.74 -2.98
CA ALA A 72 -10.86 -3.86 -3.00
C ALA A 72 -9.77 -4.36 -3.97
N LEU A 73 -9.52 -5.67 -4.02
CA LEU A 73 -8.56 -6.27 -4.95
C LEU A 73 -8.97 -6.10 -6.41
N GLU A 74 -10.25 -6.31 -6.73
CA GLU A 74 -10.78 -6.10 -8.08
C GLU A 74 -10.53 -4.67 -8.55
N HIS A 75 -10.87 -3.67 -7.74
CA HIS A 75 -10.62 -2.27 -8.06
C HIS A 75 -9.12 -1.96 -8.14
N TRP A 76 -8.30 -2.51 -7.25
CA TRP A 76 -6.85 -2.30 -7.31
C TRP A 76 -6.24 -2.78 -8.63
N ARG A 77 -6.70 -3.92 -9.17
CA ARG A 77 -6.24 -4.42 -10.48
C ARG A 77 -6.55 -3.44 -11.62
N VAL A 78 -7.71 -2.77 -11.56
CA VAL A 78 -8.07 -1.79 -12.59
C VAL A 78 -7.28 -0.48 -12.46
N LEU A 79 -6.68 -0.19 -11.30
CA LEU A 79 -5.76 0.96 -11.17
C LEU A 79 -4.48 0.79 -12.00
N ASP A 80 -4.11 -0.45 -12.33
CA ASP A 80 -2.92 -0.76 -13.14
C ASP A 80 -1.65 -0.07 -12.61
N VAL A 81 -1.44 -0.19 -11.30
CA VAL A 81 -0.31 0.41 -10.56
C VAL A 81 1.01 -0.15 -11.10
N LYS A 82 1.94 0.74 -11.45
CA LYS A 82 3.22 0.37 -12.10
C LYS A 82 4.43 1.06 -11.49
N HIS A 83 5.58 0.39 -11.57
CA HIS A 83 6.90 0.89 -11.21
C HIS A 83 6.92 1.61 -9.84
N ILE A 84 7.27 2.90 -9.83
CA ILE A 84 7.40 3.71 -8.61
C ILE A 84 6.08 3.83 -7.83
N GLN A 85 4.94 3.67 -8.49
CA GLN A 85 3.63 3.72 -7.83
C GLN A 85 3.45 2.57 -6.83
N TRP A 86 4.15 1.45 -7.01
CA TRP A 86 4.17 0.38 -6.01
C TRP A 86 4.73 0.86 -4.68
N VAL A 87 5.67 1.80 -4.67
CA VAL A 87 6.27 2.29 -3.42
C VAL A 87 5.44 3.39 -2.79
N THR A 88 4.73 4.19 -3.61
CA THR A 88 3.95 5.32 -3.11
C THR A 88 2.53 4.93 -2.69
N LEU A 89 1.86 4.02 -3.41
CA LEU A 89 0.44 3.70 -3.20
C LEU A 89 0.20 2.41 -2.42
N SER A 90 1.15 1.48 -2.38
CA SER A 90 0.91 0.16 -1.76
C SER A 90 0.57 0.22 -0.28
N HIS A 91 0.89 1.32 0.41
CA HIS A 91 0.51 1.54 1.80
C HIS A 91 -1.01 1.47 2.03
N HIS A 92 -1.82 1.81 1.02
CA HIS A 92 -3.28 1.71 1.06
C HIS A 92 -3.79 0.27 1.18
N VAL A 93 -3.03 -0.72 0.68
CA VAL A 93 -3.56 -2.07 0.46
C VAL A 93 -2.68 -3.19 1.01
N TYR A 94 -1.36 -3.00 1.13
CA TYR A 94 -0.42 -4.06 1.44
C TYR A 94 -0.67 -4.70 2.80
N LEU A 95 -0.74 -3.87 3.84
CA LEU A 95 -1.03 -4.31 5.21
C LEU A 95 -2.52 -4.68 5.39
N PRO A 96 -3.50 -3.89 4.90
CA PRO A 96 -4.91 -4.29 4.98
C PRO A 96 -5.23 -5.63 4.31
N PHE A 97 -4.64 -5.95 3.16
CA PHE A 97 -4.84 -7.27 2.54
C PHE A 97 -4.25 -8.40 3.37
N PHE A 98 -3.10 -8.19 4.04
CA PHE A 98 -2.56 -9.16 4.98
C PHE A 98 -3.52 -9.37 6.17
N GLN A 99 -3.99 -8.28 6.77
CA GLN A 99 -4.88 -8.32 7.94
C GLN A 99 -6.24 -8.98 7.64
N LEU A 100 -6.78 -8.79 6.45
CA LEU A 100 -8.04 -9.40 5.99
C LEU A 100 -7.85 -10.82 5.42
N ALA A 101 -6.65 -11.40 5.52
CA ALA A 101 -6.30 -12.69 4.91
C ALA A 101 -6.61 -12.76 3.39
N CYS A 102 -6.58 -11.62 2.70
CA CYS A 102 -6.69 -11.53 1.25
C CYS A 102 -5.33 -11.88 0.62
N TRP A 103 -4.96 -13.16 0.69
CA TRP A 103 -3.62 -13.62 0.32
C TRP A 103 -3.26 -13.38 -1.14
N GLU A 104 -4.24 -13.49 -2.05
CA GLU A 104 -4.05 -13.21 -3.47
C GLU A 104 -3.67 -11.74 -3.69
N GLY A 105 -4.39 -10.82 -3.04
CA GLY A 105 -4.07 -9.40 -3.08
C GLY A 105 -2.70 -9.14 -2.51
N HIS A 106 -2.42 -9.62 -1.29
CA HIS A 106 -1.13 -9.43 -0.65
C HIS A 106 0.05 -9.95 -1.49
N LYS A 107 -0.07 -11.15 -2.08
CA LYS A 107 0.96 -11.73 -2.97
C LYS A 107 1.19 -10.90 -4.23
N MET A 108 0.12 -10.37 -4.83
CA MET A 108 0.22 -9.49 -5.99
C MET A 108 0.98 -8.19 -5.66
N ILE A 109 0.63 -7.53 -4.55
CA ILE A 109 1.34 -6.32 -4.12
C ILE A 109 2.81 -6.63 -3.77
N SER A 110 3.05 -7.75 -3.07
CA SER A 110 4.41 -8.21 -2.74
C SER A 110 5.27 -8.44 -3.99
N ALA A 111 4.70 -9.05 -5.03
CA ALA A 111 5.40 -9.24 -6.30
C ALA A 111 5.77 -7.90 -6.97
N GLY A 112 4.85 -6.94 -7.01
CA GLY A 112 5.11 -5.61 -7.58
C GLY A 112 6.15 -4.81 -6.79
N ILE A 113 6.12 -4.90 -5.46
CA ILE A 113 7.15 -4.29 -4.59
C ILE A 113 8.53 -4.93 -4.82
N LEU A 114 8.58 -6.25 -4.99
CA LEU A 114 9.83 -6.96 -5.28
C LEU A 114 10.38 -6.59 -6.66
N GLU A 115 9.52 -6.47 -7.67
CA GLU A 115 9.87 -6.07 -9.02
C GLU A 115 10.57 -4.72 -9.04
N ILE A 116 9.97 -3.67 -8.45
CA ILE A 116 10.59 -2.34 -8.39
C ILE A 116 11.91 -2.33 -7.60
N SER A 117 12.02 -3.15 -6.55
CA SER A 117 13.27 -3.30 -5.81
C SER A 117 14.38 -3.92 -6.66
N GLN A 118 14.06 -4.89 -7.52
CA GLN A 118 15.02 -5.55 -8.41
C GLN A 118 15.38 -4.64 -9.60
N GLU A 119 14.40 -3.96 -10.18
CA GLU A 119 14.60 -2.95 -11.23
C GLU A 119 15.53 -1.85 -10.74
N ASN A 120 15.32 -1.30 -9.54
CA ASN A 120 16.17 -0.25 -8.98
C ASN A 120 17.62 -0.67 -8.78
N LEU A 121 17.85 -1.93 -8.36
CA LEU A 121 19.21 -2.46 -8.22
C LEU A 121 19.90 -2.65 -9.57
N ARG A 122 19.21 -3.22 -10.56
CA ARG A 122 19.82 -3.53 -11.86
C ARG A 122 19.92 -2.31 -12.77
N GLU A 123 18.81 -1.63 -12.99
CA GLU A 123 18.68 -0.57 -13.99
C GLU A 123 19.22 0.76 -13.47
N GLY A 124 19.22 0.96 -12.15
CA GLY A 124 19.79 2.15 -11.53
C GLY A 124 21.29 2.23 -11.76
N ASP A 125 22.03 1.14 -11.53
CA ASP A 125 23.49 1.09 -11.73
C ASP A 125 23.89 1.34 -13.19
N GLU A 126 23.19 0.69 -14.13
CA GLU A 126 23.39 0.91 -15.57
C GLU A 126 23.06 2.36 -15.98
N SER A 127 22.07 2.98 -15.33
CA SER A 127 21.69 4.37 -15.61
C SER A 127 22.71 5.37 -15.05
N VAL A 128 23.28 5.09 -13.87
CA VAL A 128 24.39 5.88 -13.29
C VAL A 128 25.61 5.81 -14.19
N GLN A 129 26.01 4.60 -14.62
CA GLN A 129 27.14 4.44 -15.53
C GLN A 129 26.94 5.23 -16.83
N ARG A 130 25.77 5.10 -17.48
CA ARG A 130 25.43 5.84 -18.70
C ARG A 130 25.44 7.36 -18.50
N ALA A 131 25.00 7.85 -17.34
CA ALA A 131 25.03 9.28 -17.03
C ALA A 131 26.47 9.81 -16.92
N ILE A 132 27.36 9.04 -16.27
CA ILE A 132 28.79 9.37 -16.15
C ILE A 132 29.48 9.35 -17.52
N GLU A 133 29.23 8.33 -18.35
CA GLU A 133 29.78 8.23 -19.71
C GLU A 133 29.39 9.42 -20.60
N LYS A 134 28.19 9.98 -20.39
CA LYS A 134 27.70 11.18 -21.08
C LYS A 134 28.16 12.50 -20.45
N GLY A 135 28.92 12.46 -19.35
CA GLY A 135 29.36 13.64 -18.61
C GLY A 135 28.27 14.35 -17.80
N SER A 136 27.11 13.73 -17.59
CA SER A 136 26.00 14.30 -16.81
C SER A 136 26.07 13.88 -15.34
N PHE A 137 26.98 14.50 -14.59
CA PHE A 137 27.20 14.16 -13.19
C PHE A 137 26.00 14.49 -12.29
N ASN A 138 25.25 15.56 -12.58
CA ASN A 138 24.04 15.89 -11.81
C ASN A 138 22.99 14.77 -11.91
N THR A 139 22.77 14.24 -13.11
CA THR A 139 21.85 13.11 -13.31
C THR A 139 22.32 11.85 -12.58
N ALA A 140 23.64 11.58 -12.57
CA ALA A 140 24.18 10.45 -11.83
C ALA A 140 23.95 10.59 -10.31
N ILE A 141 24.10 11.81 -9.77
CA ILE A 141 23.82 12.12 -8.36
C ILE A 141 22.33 11.94 -8.06
N GLU A 142 21.44 12.45 -8.91
CA GLU A 142 19.98 12.30 -8.75
C GLU A 142 19.57 10.83 -8.71
N ILE A 143 20.05 10.00 -9.65
CA ILE A 143 19.75 8.57 -9.69
C ILE A 143 20.27 7.87 -8.43
N THR A 144 21.52 8.15 -8.03
CA THR A 144 22.11 7.54 -6.83
C THR A 144 21.32 7.93 -5.57
N SER A 145 20.90 9.19 -5.46
CA SER A 145 20.10 9.68 -4.33
C SER A 145 18.73 9.01 -4.27
N PHE A 146 18.12 8.77 -5.44
CA PHE A 146 16.87 8.03 -5.57
C PHE A 146 17.05 6.56 -5.15
N GLN A 147 18.09 5.88 -5.61
CA GLN A 147 18.39 4.50 -5.20
C GLN A 147 18.53 4.39 -3.67
N GLN A 148 19.30 5.29 -3.05
CA GLN A 148 19.47 5.32 -1.59
C GLN A 148 18.17 5.58 -0.84
N ARG A 149 17.31 6.47 -1.38
CA ARG A 149 15.98 6.74 -0.83
C ARG A 149 15.06 5.54 -0.96
N LEU A 150 15.13 4.82 -2.08
CA LEU A 150 14.30 3.65 -2.33
C LEU A 150 14.70 2.50 -1.43
N GLU A 151 16.00 2.25 -1.28
CA GLU A 151 16.51 1.24 -0.34
C GLU A 151 15.91 1.45 1.03
N ARG A 152 16.01 2.66 1.59
CA ARG A 152 15.48 3.00 2.92
C ARG A 152 13.96 3.10 3.00
N SER A 153 13.22 2.70 1.97
CA SER A 153 11.78 2.86 1.96
C SER A 153 11.09 1.99 3.00
N TRP A 154 10.19 2.60 3.78
CA TRP A 154 9.35 1.91 4.77
C TRP A 154 8.61 0.70 4.17
N ILE A 155 8.02 0.84 2.98
CA ILE A 155 7.26 -0.25 2.36
C ILE A 155 8.14 -1.43 1.95
N LEU A 156 9.40 -1.20 1.57
CA LEU A 156 10.37 -2.29 1.30
C LEU A 156 10.77 -3.00 2.58
N ALA A 157 10.97 -2.26 3.67
CA ALA A 157 11.22 -2.83 4.98
C ALA A 157 10.03 -3.68 5.44
N LEU A 158 8.81 -3.16 5.34
CA LEU A 158 7.57 -3.87 5.64
C LEU A 158 7.44 -5.14 4.80
N HIS A 159 7.69 -5.04 3.49
CA HIS A 159 7.68 -6.18 2.59
C HIS A 159 8.67 -7.27 3.02
N SER A 160 9.90 -6.90 3.40
CA SER A 160 10.93 -7.85 3.82
C SER A 160 10.52 -8.68 5.05
N VAL A 161 9.71 -8.10 5.94
CA VAL A 161 9.18 -8.76 7.14
C VAL A 161 8.00 -9.66 6.77
N PHE A 162 6.97 -9.10 6.13
CA PHE A 162 5.74 -9.83 5.82
C PHE A 162 5.94 -10.96 4.80
N SER A 163 6.84 -10.79 3.84
CA SER A 163 7.21 -11.86 2.90
C SER A 163 7.79 -13.10 3.61
N ARG A 164 8.54 -12.90 4.70
CA ARG A 164 9.05 -14.01 5.54
C ARG A 164 7.92 -14.69 6.29
N TYR A 165 6.97 -13.92 6.87
CA TYR A 165 5.79 -14.49 7.50
C TYR A 165 4.98 -15.33 6.53
N VAL A 166 4.66 -14.80 5.35
CA VAL A 166 3.91 -15.56 4.32
C VAL A 166 4.68 -16.81 3.90
N THR A 167 6.01 -16.74 3.76
CA THR A 167 6.83 -17.92 3.44
C THR A 167 6.75 -18.99 4.52
N LEU A 168 6.76 -18.59 5.80
CA LEU A 168 6.59 -19.49 6.94
C LEU A 168 5.19 -20.10 6.96
N PHE A 169 4.14 -19.31 6.74
CA PHE A 169 2.74 -19.77 6.70
C PHE A 169 2.46 -20.72 5.53
N ASP A 170 2.95 -20.41 4.32
CA ASP A 170 2.76 -21.26 3.13
C ASP A 170 3.56 -22.57 3.23
N SER A 171 4.60 -22.61 4.07
CA SER A 171 5.37 -23.84 4.32
C SER A 171 4.80 -24.61 5.50
N TRP A 172 4.02 -25.65 5.21
CA TRP A 172 3.64 -26.68 6.19
C TRP A 172 4.88 -27.34 6.87
N GLU A 173 6.02 -27.39 6.16
CA GLU A 173 7.27 -27.97 6.69
C GLU A 173 8.29 -26.91 7.13
N PRO A 174 8.67 -26.86 8.42
CA PRO A 174 9.65 -25.91 8.95
C PRO A 174 11.02 -25.98 8.25
N ARG A 175 11.45 -27.18 7.81
CA ARG A 175 12.72 -27.38 7.09
C ARG A 175 12.72 -26.78 5.68
N ARG A 176 11.56 -26.77 5.03
CA ARG A 176 11.38 -26.16 3.71
C ARG A 176 11.31 -24.65 3.83
N ALA A 177 10.65 -24.16 4.89
CA ALA A 177 10.64 -22.76 5.28
C ALA A 177 12.05 -22.22 5.51
N ALA A 178 12.83 -22.90 6.36
CA ALA A 178 14.20 -22.49 6.71
C ALA A 178 15.13 -22.40 5.49
N ARG A 179 14.99 -23.33 4.51
CA ARG A 179 15.73 -23.25 3.24
C ARG A 179 15.32 -22.04 2.38
N LYS A 180 14.03 -21.73 2.31
CA LYS A 180 13.53 -20.54 1.58
C LYS A 180 13.95 -19.23 2.26
N LEU A 181 13.98 -19.19 3.58
CA LEU A 181 14.45 -18.03 4.34
C LEU A 181 15.97 -17.82 4.16
N ASN A 182 16.75 -18.89 4.17
CA ASN A 182 18.21 -18.82 4.01
C ASN A 182 18.68 -18.51 2.58
N THR A 183 17.82 -18.69 1.57
CA THR A 183 18.15 -18.34 0.16
C THR A 183 17.95 -16.85 -0.13
N GLY A 184 17.56 -16.06 0.87
CA GLY A 184 17.45 -14.61 0.80
C GLY A 184 16.15 -14.18 0.12
N THR A 185 15.24 -13.52 0.85
CA THR A 185 14.01 -12.92 0.28
C THR A 185 14.29 -11.65 -0.55
N GLY A 186 15.45 -11.56 -1.22
CA GLY A 186 15.87 -10.42 -2.05
C GLY A 186 16.18 -9.13 -1.28
N CYS A 187 15.62 -8.94 -0.09
CA CYS A 187 15.76 -7.74 0.72
C CYS A 187 16.80 -7.97 1.84
N ASN A 188 18.08 -7.76 1.53
CA ASN A 188 19.20 -8.04 2.44
C ASN A 188 19.54 -6.84 3.35
N ALA A 189 18.53 -6.31 4.02
CA ALA A 189 18.67 -4.99 4.62
C ALA A 189 18.83 -5.03 6.13
N LYS A 190 19.98 -4.52 6.58
CA LYS A 190 20.23 -4.13 7.96
C LYS A 190 19.71 -2.71 8.14
N TRP A 191 18.41 -2.55 8.37
CA TRP A 191 17.83 -1.26 8.72
C TRP A 191 18.11 -0.95 10.20
N LYS A 192 18.48 0.30 10.51
CA LYS A 192 18.28 0.85 11.85
C LYS A 192 16.97 1.64 11.83
N ASP A 193 16.17 1.56 12.89
CA ASP A 193 14.81 2.13 12.93
C ASP A 193 14.74 3.62 12.57
N HIS A 194 15.81 4.39 12.82
CA HIS A 194 15.87 5.84 12.57
C HIS A 194 16.23 6.21 11.11
N GLU A 195 16.47 5.22 10.25
CA GLU A 195 16.96 5.43 8.88
C GLU A 195 15.88 5.19 7.81
N LEU A 196 14.67 4.76 8.20
CA LEU A 196 13.58 4.48 7.25
C LEU A 196 12.91 5.77 6.76
N ILE A 197 12.61 5.79 5.46
CA ILE A 197 12.01 6.92 4.75
C ILE A 197 10.61 6.52 4.29
N SER A 198 9.61 7.34 4.61
CA SER A 198 8.29 7.20 4.00
C SER A 198 8.30 7.79 2.59
N ASN A 199 7.83 6.99 1.64
CA ASN A 199 7.58 7.38 0.26
C ASN A 199 6.08 7.40 -0.05
N GLU A 200 5.25 7.25 0.99
CA GLU A 200 3.81 7.10 0.87
C GLU A 200 3.17 8.39 0.38
N ASP A 201 2.30 8.27 -0.60
CA ASP A 201 1.53 9.40 -1.11
C ASP A 201 0.22 9.54 -0.31
N HIS A 202 0.29 10.32 0.77
CA HIS A 202 -0.89 10.66 1.56
C HIS A 202 -1.66 11.86 0.99
N GLU A 203 -1.12 12.57 0.00
CA GLU A 203 -1.76 13.77 -0.56
C GLU A 203 -2.90 13.39 -1.50
N THR A 204 -2.77 12.27 -2.22
CA THR A 204 -3.75 11.78 -3.18
C THR A 204 -5.18 11.65 -2.62
N LEU A 205 -5.32 11.24 -1.35
CA LEU A 205 -6.60 11.22 -0.63
C LEU A 205 -6.66 12.18 0.56
N GLY A 206 -5.57 12.91 0.84
CA GLY A 206 -5.43 13.75 2.02
C GLY A 206 -6.57 14.75 2.18
N PHE A 207 -7.04 15.34 1.07
CA PHE A 207 -8.16 16.29 1.07
C PHE A 207 -9.53 15.65 1.42
N LEU A 208 -9.71 14.34 1.16
CA LEU A 208 -10.96 13.61 1.43
C LEU A 208 -10.92 12.92 2.80
N LEU A 209 -9.73 12.51 3.23
CA LEU A 209 -9.50 11.72 4.43
C LEU A 209 -8.82 12.51 5.54
N MET A 210 -8.91 13.86 5.55
CA MET A 210 -8.24 14.84 6.45
C MET A 210 -8.16 14.49 7.94
N ASN A 211 -8.85 13.46 8.45
CA ASN A 211 -8.74 12.98 9.83
C ASN A 211 -8.97 11.44 9.94
N SER A 212 -8.46 10.62 9.01
CA SER A 212 -8.45 9.16 9.23
C SER A 212 -7.43 8.84 10.32
N PRO A 213 -7.72 7.99 11.33
CA PRO A 213 -6.75 7.65 12.38
C PRO A 213 -5.48 7.00 11.81
N ARG A 214 -5.53 6.43 10.60
CA ARG A 214 -4.35 5.95 9.84
C ARG A 214 -3.41 7.07 9.38
N HIS A 215 -3.88 8.33 9.33
CA HIS A 215 -3.12 9.49 8.85
C HIS A 215 -2.66 10.42 9.99
N GLN A 216 -3.06 10.15 11.24
CA GLN A 216 -2.69 10.94 12.43
C GLN A 216 -1.73 10.23 13.39
N GLY A 217 -1.29 9.01 13.08
CA GLY A 217 -0.12 8.38 13.70
C GLY A 217 0.81 7.91 12.57
N HIS A 218 2.12 8.12 12.58
CA HIS A 218 3.00 7.65 13.66
C HIS A 218 2.33 6.62 14.56
N LEU A 219 1.80 5.57 13.95
CA LEU A 219 1.91 4.24 14.51
C LEU A 219 3.37 3.84 14.17
N ALA A 220 4.40 3.91 15.01
CA ALA A 220 4.43 3.64 16.45
C ALA A 220 3.35 2.66 16.88
N VAL A 221 3.11 1.62 16.07
CA VAL A 221 3.07 0.31 16.70
C VAL A 221 4.53 0.11 17.11
N PRO A 222 4.89 0.22 18.40
CA PRO A 222 6.17 -0.34 18.80
C PRO A 222 6.15 -1.78 18.29
N ILE A 223 7.14 -2.16 17.48
CA ILE A 223 7.26 -3.51 16.91
C ILE A 223 7.23 -4.58 18.04
N GLU A 224 7.42 -4.15 19.29
CA GLU A 224 7.28 -4.92 20.53
C GLU A 224 5.84 -5.39 20.86
N GLU A 225 4.76 -4.79 20.33
CA GLU A 225 3.38 -5.26 20.62
C GLU A 225 2.79 -6.22 19.57
N ILE A 226 3.47 -6.42 18.43
CA ILE A 226 3.12 -7.51 17.50
C ILE A 226 3.72 -8.84 17.96
N SER A 227 4.69 -8.82 18.88
CA SER A 227 5.09 -10.00 19.64
C SER A 227 4.21 -10.16 20.86
N LEU A 228 3.21 -11.03 20.80
CA LEU A 228 2.78 -11.98 21.86
C LEU A 228 1.28 -12.31 21.85
N LEU A 229 0.40 -11.54 21.20
CA LEU A 229 -1.05 -11.75 21.34
C LEU A 229 -1.73 -12.65 20.29
N SER A 230 -1.05 -13.15 19.25
CA SER A 230 -1.69 -14.02 18.23
C SER A 230 -1.11 -15.43 18.11
N CYS A 231 -0.07 -15.79 18.87
CA CYS A 231 0.51 -17.14 18.81
C CYS A 231 0.03 -18.09 19.92
N GLN A 232 -0.57 -17.60 21.00
CA GLN A 232 -1.04 -18.48 22.11
C GLN A 232 -2.48 -18.98 21.96
N GLU A 233 -3.32 -18.34 21.15
CA GLU A 233 -4.74 -18.75 21.00
C GLU A 233 -5.03 -19.62 19.76
N LEU A 234 -4.02 -19.98 18.97
CA LEU A 234 -4.14 -20.84 17.78
C LEU A 234 -3.58 -22.27 17.95
N ILE A 235 -3.25 -22.69 19.19
CA ILE A 235 -2.78 -24.06 19.51
C ILE A 235 -3.59 -24.69 20.67
N LEU A 236 -4.91 -24.52 20.67
CA LEU A 236 -5.84 -25.38 21.41
C LEU A 236 -6.95 -25.85 20.46
#